data_AF-A0A3L7TYG4-F1
#
_entry.id   AF-A0A3L7TYG4-F1
#
_cell.length_a   1.000
_cell.length_b   1.000
_cell.length_c   1.000
_cell.angle_alpha   90.00
_cell.angle_beta   90.00
_cell.angle_gamma   90.00
#
_symmetry.space_group_name_H-M   'P 1'
#
loop_
_entity.id
_entity.type
_entity.pdbx_description
1 polymer ?
#
loop_
_entity_poly.entity_id
_entity_poly.type
_entity_poly.pdbx_seq_one_letter_code
_entity_poly.pdbx_strand_id
1 'polypeptide(L)'
;MKRYWWMTAAVAMVSCVAMIGLQAEDTKKDGEGWVSLFNGKDLTGWKKNEDGKFEVVDGTIKVSGKRAHLFTEKEFKNFEYKVECKTTKGSNSGLYFHTKFQEDGWPAL
;
A
#
# COMPACT_ATOMS: atom_id res chain seq x y z
N MET A 1 -65.75 -14.17 -25.49
CA MET A 1 -64.74 -14.69 -26.45
C MET A 1 -64.22 -13.54 -27.31
N LYS A 2 -62.90 -13.52 -27.55
CA LYS A 2 -62.10 -12.57 -28.37
C LYS A 2 -61.59 -11.30 -27.66
N ARG A 3 -60.32 -11.00 -27.99
CA ARG A 3 -59.26 -10.25 -27.27
C ARG A 3 -59.14 -8.81 -27.81
N TYR A 4 -58.63 -7.88 -26.99
CA TYR A 4 -57.39 -7.08 -27.19
C TYR A 4 -57.44 -5.66 -26.56
N TRP A 5 -56.38 -5.31 -25.83
CA TRP A 5 -55.78 -3.96 -25.68
C TRP A 5 -54.38 -4.14 -25.03
N TRP A 6 -53.31 -4.23 -25.83
CA TRP A 6 -52.33 -3.16 -26.12
C TRP A 6 -51.78 -2.47 -24.86
N MET A 7 -50.50 -2.67 -24.58
CA MET A 7 -49.55 -1.61 -24.23
C MET A 7 -48.14 -2.20 -24.18
N THR A 8 -47.36 -1.81 -25.18
CA THR A 8 -45.90 -1.89 -25.21
C THR A 8 -45.31 -1.16 -24.01
N ALA A 9 -44.39 -1.81 -23.30
CA ALA A 9 -43.37 -1.11 -22.52
C ALA A 9 -42.06 -1.88 -22.66
N ALA A 10 -41.23 -1.44 -23.60
CA ALA A 10 -39.82 -1.78 -23.65
C ALA A 10 -39.14 -1.03 -22.49
N VAL A 11 -38.74 -1.76 -21.45
CA VAL A 11 -37.82 -1.23 -20.43
C VAL A 11 -36.44 -1.78 -20.76
N ALA A 12 -35.65 -0.95 -21.43
CA ALA A 12 -34.23 -1.19 -21.62
C ALA A 12 -33.54 -1.14 -20.24
N MET A 13 -33.02 -2.28 -19.77
CA MET A 13 -32.09 -2.32 -18.65
C MET A 13 -30.77 -1.66 -19.09
N VAL A 14 -30.54 -0.44 -18.64
CA VAL A 14 -29.22 0.19 -18.71
C VAL A 14 -28.38 -0.39 -17.57
N SER A 15 -27.59 -1.40 -17.91
CA SER A 15 -26.53 -1.92 -17.05
C SER A 15 -25.50 -0.83 -16.77
N CYS A 16 -25.55 -0.21 -15.59
CA CYS A 16 -24.46 0.60 -15.08
C CYS A 16 -23.31 -0.33 -14.66
N VAL A 17 -22.44 -0.67 -15.60
CA VAL A 17 -21.12 -1.20 -15.28
C VAL A 17 -20.33 -0.04 -14.69
N ALA A 18 -20.30 0.03 -13.36
CA ALA A 18 -19.38 0.90 -12.65
C ALA A 18 -17.96 0.43 -13.00
N MET A 19 -17.32 1.13 -13.92
CA MET A 19 -15.89 1.05 -14.12
C MET A 19 -15.24 1.54 -12.82
N ILE A 20 -14.82 0.60 -11.97
CA ILE A 20 -13.88 0.86 -10.90
C ILE A 20 -12.59 1.27 -11.61
N GLY A 21 -12.44 2.58 -11.79
CA GLY A 21 -11.20 3.16 -12.25
C GLY A 21 -10.10 2.72 -11.30
N LEU A 22 -9.04 2.15 -11.88
CA LEU A 22 -7.74 2.02 -11.24
C LEU A 22 -7.39 3.41 -10.67
N GLN A 23 -7.52 3.60 -9.37
CA GLN A 23 -6.99 4.81 -8.73
C GLN A 23 -5.47 4.70 -8.83
N ALA A 24 -4.87 5.50 -9.70
CA ALA A 24 -3.45 5.76 -9.68
C ALA A 24 -3.12 6.28 -8.28
N GLU A 25 -2.27 5.55 -7.57
CA GLU A 25 -1.79 5.94 -6.25
C GLU A 25 -1.06 7.28 -6.39
N ASP A 26 -1.58 8.32 -5.74
CA ASP A 26 -0.93 9.63 -5.63
C ASP A 26 0.34 9.49 -4.77
N THR A 27 1.39 8.90 -5.32
CA THR A 27 2.72 9.07 -4.78
C THR A 27 3.10 10.53 -5.02
N LYS A 28 3.19 11.31 -3.93
CA LYS A 28 3.76 12.66 -4.01
C LYS A 28 5.13 12.55 -4.66
N LYS A 29 5.24 13.11 -5.87
CA LYS A 29 6.51 13.39 -6.53
C LYS A 29 7.10 14.59 -5.82
N ASP A 30 7.93 14.34 -4.82
CA ASP A 30 8.85 15.35 -4.34
C ASP A 30 9.77 15.65 -5.54
N GLY A 31 9.85 16.93 -5.94
CA GLY A 31 10.48 17.34 -7.21
C GLY A 31 11.85 16.69 -7.45
N GLU A 32 12.23 16.56 -8.73
CA GLU A 32 13.49 15.95 -9.20
C GLU A 32 13.51 14.40 -9.29
N GLY A 33 12.34 13.75 -9.41
CA GLY A 33 12.27 12.31 -9.71
C GLY A 33 12.29 11.39 -8.49
N TRP A 34 12.19 11.95 -7.29
CA TRP A 34 11.98 11.19 -6.06
C TRP A 34 10.55 10.64 -5.99
N VAL A 35 10.44 9.43 -5.44
CA VAL A 35 9.15 8.80 -5.13
C VAL A 35 9.10 8.58 -3.64
N SER A 36 8.11 9.20 -2.97
CA SER A 36 7.91 8.94 -1.56
C SER A 36 7.42 7.51 -1.33
N LEU A 37 8.11 6.77 -0.47
CA LEU A 37 7.69 5.45 -0.01
C LEU A 37 6.67 5.51 1.12
N PHE A 38 6.56 6.64 1.83
CA PHE A 38 5.68 6.78 2.99
C PHE A 38 4.83 8.04 2.88
N ASN A 39 3.51 7.87 2.99
CA ASN A 39 2.55 8.95 2.78
C ASN A 39 2.32 9.83 4.03
N GLY A 40 2.94 9.50 5.17
CA GLY A 40 2.78 10.23 6.43
C GLY A 40 1.47 9.96 7.19
N LYS A 41 0.63 9.02 6.71
CA LYS A 41 -0.71 8.79 7.25
C LYS A 41 -0.94 7.33 7.66
N ASP A 42 -0.51 6.40 6.83
CA ASP A 42 -0.71 4.97 7.02
C ASP A 42 0.40 4.17 6.32
N LEU A 43 0.25 2.85 6.31
CA LEU A 43 1.21 1.92 5.72
C LEU A 43 0.79 1.47 4.30
N THR A 44 -0.03 2.24 3.58
CA THR A 44 -0.33 1.93 2.17
C THR A 44 0.97 1.85 1.36
N GLY A 45 1.10 0.80 0.54
CA GLY A 45 2.34 0.49 -0.18
C GLY A 45 3.36 -0.32 0.63
N TRP A 46 3.03 -0.71 1.87
CA TRP A 46 3.86 -1.54 2.72
C TRP A 46 3.13 -2.81 3.18
N LYS A 47 3.88 -3.91 3.25
CA LYS A 47 3.43 -5.20 3.75
C LYS A 47 4.28 -5.63 4.93
N LYS A 48 3.63 -5.86 6.07
CA LYS A 48 4.28 -6.35 7.29
C LYS A 48 4.39 -7.87 7.24
N ASN A 49 5.51 -8.42 7.70
CA ASN A 49 5.59 -9.83 8.07
C ASN A 49 5.39 -10.02 9.58
N GLU A 50 4.90 -11.20 9.98
CA GLU A 50 4.78 -11.60 11.39
C GLU A 50 4.05 -10.58 12.30
N ASP A 51 4.11 -10.81 13.62
CA ASP A 51 3.34 -10.03 14.61
C ASP A 51 4.10 -8.81 15.16
N GLY A 52 4.93 -8.17 14.33
CA GLY A 52 5.56 -6.90 14.67
C GLY A 52 4.56 -5.76 14.86
N LYS A 53 4.95 -4.74 15.63
CA LYS A 53 4.14 -3.54 15.80
C LYS A 53 4.73 -2.38 14.98
N PHE A 54 4.06 -2.06 13.87
CA PHE A 54 4.32 -0.89 13.05
C PHE A 54 3.08 0.00 13.10
N GLU A 55 3.26 1.22 13.58
CA GLU A 55 2.17 2.19 13.77
C GLU A 55 2.58 3.52 13.16
N VAL A 56 1.64 4.26 12.58
CA VAL A 56 1.89 5.65 12.18
C VAL A 56 1.50 6.56 13.33
N VAL A 57 2.48 7.29 13.86
CA VAL A 57 2.32 8.23 14.98
C VAL A 57 3.01 9.54 14.59
N ASP A 58 2.27 10.65 14.69
CA ASP A 58 2.76 12.00 14.36
C ASP A 58 3.42 12.10 12.98
N GLY A 59 2.85 11.42 11.99
CA GLY A 59 3.39 11.40 10.63
C GLY A 59 4.70 10.63 10.47
N THR A 60 5.02 9.72 11.39
CA THR A 60 6.22 8.86 11.36
C THR A 60 5.85 7.39 11.58
N ILE A 61 6.63 6.47 11.01
CA ILE A 61 6.49 5.04 11.29
C ILE A 61 7.21 4.74 12.60
N LYS A 62 6.45 4.33 13.63
CA LYS A 62 6.95 3.89 14.92
C LYS A 62 6.97 2.36 14.96
N VAL A 63 8.14 1.81 15.27
CA VAL A 63 8.35 0.36 15.38
C VAL A 63 8.55 -0.05 16.84
N SER A 64 7.90 -1.13 17.27
CA SER A 64 8.09 -1.71 18.60
C SER A 64 7.69 -3.19 18.65
N GLY A 65 7.92 -3.84 19.79
CA GLY A 65 7.47 -5.21 20.05
C GLY A 65 8.43 -6.28 19.52
N LYS A 66 7.87 -7.41 19.10
CA LYS A 66 8.64 -8.55 18.56
C LYS A 66 9.30 -8.16 17.24
N ARG A 67 10.42 -8.83 16.92
CA ARG A 67 11.12 -8.65 15.65
C ARG A 67 10.22 -9.05 14.48
N ALA A 68 10.11 -8.14 13.52
CA ALA A 68 9.39 -8.26 12.27
C ALA A 68 9.94 -7.21 11.29
N HIS A 69 9.50 -7.27 10.05
CA HIS A 69 9.97 -6.46 8.94
C HIS A 69 8.79 -5.89 8.18
N LEU A 70 9.00 -4.70 7.64
CA LEU A 70 8.04 -3.99 6.81
C LEU A 70 8.64 -3.87 5.42
N PHE A 71 8.00 -4.50 4.44
CA PHE A 71 8.44 -4.59 3.06
C PHE A 71 7.67 -3.60 2.21
N THR A 72 8.32 -2.96 1.24
CA THR A 72 7.59 -2.23 0.19
C THR A 72 6.85 -3.21 -0.71
N GLU A 73 5.66 -2.86 -1.16
CA GLU A 73 4.95 -3.66 -2.17
C GLU A 73 5.59 -3.53 -3.56
N LYS A 74 6.32 -2.42 -3.79
CA LYS A 74 7.08 -2.16 -5.02
C LYS A 74 8.51 -2.67 -4.86
N GLU A 75 9.04 -3.25 -5.93
CA GLU A 75 10.45 -3.66 -6.02
C GLU A 75 11.28 -2.59 -6.75
N PHE A 76 12.53 -2.41 -6.32
CA PHE A 76 13.47 -1.45 -6.88
C PHE A 76 14.80 -2.14 -7.17
N LYS A 77 15.40 -1.83 -8.33
CA LYS A 77 16.70 -2.37 -8.74
C LYS A 77 17.84 -1.41 -8.39
N ASN A 78 17.99 -0.36 -9.19
CA ASN A 78 18.97 0.71 -8.95
C ASN A 78 18.21 1.92 -8.41
N PHE A 79 18.66 2.46 -7.29
CA PHE A 79 17.98 3.59 -6.65
C PHE A 79 18.95 4.39 -5.78
N GLU A 80 18.60 5.65 -5.54
CA GLU A 80 19.07 6.40 -4.40
C GLU A 80 17.98 6.35 -3.33
N TYR A 81 18.38 6.17 -2.07
CA TYR A 81 17.44 6.07 -0.95
C TYR A 81 17.77 7.09 0.12
N LYS A 82 16.73 7.82 0.54
CA LYS A 82 16.80 8.83 1.60
C LYS A 82 15.75 8.52 2.65
N VAL A 83 16.17 8.52 3.91
CA VAL A 83 15.30 8.32 5.06
C VAL A 83 15.85 9.06 6.26
N GLU A 84 14.95 9.58 7.09
CA GLU A 84 15.27 10.13 8.40
C GLU A 84 14.88 9.11 9.46
N CYS A 85 15.82 8.76 10.33
CA CYS A 85 15.64 7.75 11.37
C CYS A 85 15.89 8.36 12.75
N LYS A 86 15.05 7.98 13.72
CA LYS A 86 15.25 8.28 15.14
C LYS A 86 15.30 6.97 15.92
N THR A 87 16.30 6.83 16.78
CA THR A 87 16.48 5.66 17.63
C THR A 87 16.46 6.05 19.11
N THR A 88 16.34 5.06 19.97
CA THR A 88 16.49 5.20 21.42
C THR A 88 17.61 4.28 21.91
N LYS A 89 18.05 4.44 23.17
CA LYS A 89 19.11 3.60 23.73
C LYS A 89 18.74 2.11 23.65
N GLY A 90 19.59 1.31 23.01
CA GLY A 90 19.39 -0.14 22.86
C GLY A 90 18.46 -0.54 21.72
N SER A 91 18.00 0.40 20.88
CA SER A 91 17.23 0.05 19.67
C SER A 91 18.09 -0.76 18.69
N ASN A 92 17.46 -1.76 18.07
CA ASN A 92 18.03 -2.53 16.96
C ASN A 92 17.02 -2.53 15.81
N SER A 93 17.45 -2.00 14.67
CA SER A 93 16.67 -1.94 13.43
C SER A 93 17.64 -1.87 12.25
N GLY A 94 17.13 -1.96 11.03
CA GLY A 94 17.93 -1.94 9.82
C GLY A 94 17.11 -1.65 8.58
N LEU A 95 17.79 -1.20 7.54
CA LEU A 95 17.24 -0.98 6.21
C LEU A 95 17.78 -2.09 5.32
N TYR A 96 16.88 -2.87 4.73
CA TYR A 96 17.21 -3.98 3.84
C TYR A 96 16.86 -3.58 2.41
N PHE A 97 17.71 -3.95 1.47
CA PHE A 97 17.51 -3.71 0.05
C PHE A 97 17.71 -4.99 -0.74
N HIS A 98 17.12 -5.05 -1.92
CA HIS A 98 17.14 -6.23 -2.79
C HIS A 98 16.62 -7.49 -2.11
N THR A 99 15.59 -7.34 -1.27
CA THR A 99 14.90 -8.45 -0.61
C THR A 99 13.48 -8.57 -1.15
N LYS A 100 12.93 -9.78 -1.12
CA LYS A 100 11.51 -10.03 -1.40
C LYS A 100 10.71 -10.22 -0.12
N PHE A 101 9.40 -9.98 -0.22
CA PHE A 101 8.47 -10.29 0.87
C PHE A 101 8.62 -11.76 1.29
N GLN A 102 8.75 -11.97 2.60
CA GLN A 102 8.83 -13.27 3.25
C GLN A 102 7.81 -13.27 4.40
N GLU A 103 7.02 -14.34 4.51
CA GLU A 103 5.97 -14.44 5.54
C GLU A 103 6.56 -14.51 6.95
N ASP A 104 7.75 -15.09 7.08
CA ASP A 104 8.51 -15.23 8.33
C ASP A 104 10.02 -15.06 8.11
N GLY A 105 10.78 -15.12 9.21
CA GLY A 105 12.24 -15.16 9.13
C GLY A 105 12.89 -13.81 8.84
N TRP A 106 14.21 -13.83 8.69
CA TRP A 106 15.00 -12.63 8.37
C TRP A 106 14.97 -12.37 6.86
N PRO A 107 14.97 -11.10 6.40
CA PRO A 107 15.02 -10.80 4.98
C PRO A 107 16.27 -11.41 4.34
N ALA A 108 16.07 -12.48 3.57
CA ALA A 108 17.08 -13.04 2.67
C ALA A 108 17.09 -12.30 1.32
N LEU A 109 18.21 -12.46 0.60
CA LEU A 109 18.39 -12.03 -0.80
C LEU A 109 17.43 -12.77 -1.75
#